data_AF-A0A7V2YWJ4-F1
#
_entry.id   AF-A0A7V2YWJ4-F1
#
_cell.length_a   1.000
_cell.length_b   1.000
_cell.length_c   1.000
_cell.angle_alpha   90.00
_cell.angle_beta   90.00
_cell.angle_gamma   90.00
#
_symmetry.space_group_name_H-M   'P 1'
#
loop_
_entity.id
_entity.type
_entity.pdbx_description
1 polymer ?
#
loop_
_entity_poly.entity_id
_entity_poly.type
_entity_poly.pdbx_seq_one_letter_code
_entity_poly.pdbx_strand_id
1 'polypeptide(L)'
;RPAKRLQLADRVADLLDSYQIYRPEMLAAWEDGRPWEGVAGHPDEAWQAELWRRLRADIAAPPRSRRHEALLARLRRDGPPRGWRARIAVLATGVLPPRFVELCEALAHHLPVGIWLTSPLPQPWGDVRSPREAGAEATGHPLVASLGRQARGWFRAIGDRPAWAAGWQWLPSPL
;
A
#
# COMPACT_ATOMS: atom_id res chain seq x y z
N ARG A 1 -13.34 32.03 -11.30
CA ARG A 1 -13.04 32.24 -9.86
C ARG A 1 -11.80 31.43 -9.50
N PRO A 2 -10.67 32.06 -9.16
CA PRO A 2 -9.38 31.39 -8.92
C PRO A 2 -9.44 30.30 -7.82
N ALA A 3 -10.24 30.52 -6.77
CA ALA A 3 -10.41 29.54 -5.69
C ALA A 3 -10.93 28.16 -6.15
N LYS A 4 -11.86 28.11 -7.13
CA LYS A 4 -12.39 26.83 -7.64
C LYS A 4 -11.35 26.05 -8.46
N ARG A 5 -10.47 26.75 -9.18
CA ARG A 5 -9.40 26.12 -9.97
C ARG A 5 -8.32 25.53 -9.05
N LEU A 6 -7.95 26.27 -8.01
CA LEU A 6 -7.00 25.79 -7.01
C LEU A 6 -7.53 24.55 -6.28
N GLN A 7 -8.80 24.58 -5.82
CA GLN A 7 -9.43 23.42 -5.17
C GLN A 7 -9.47 22.17 -6.07
N LEU A 8 -9.69 22.35 -7.38
CA LEU A 8 -9.65 21.23 -8.31
C LEU A 8 -8.22 20.71 -8.48
N ALA A 9 -7.24 21.61 -8.62
CA ALA A 9 -5.83 21.24 -8.74
C ALA A 9 -5.36 20.44 -7.52
N ASP A 10 -5.72 20.85 -6.30
CA ASP A 10 -5.39 20.13 -5.07
C ASP A 10 -5.97 18.72 -5.08
N ARG A 11 -7.26 18.57 -5.40
CA ARG A 11 -7.91 17.24 -5.46
C ARG A 11 -7.29 16.33 -6.50
N VAL A 12 -6.91 16.87 -7.66
CA VAL A 12 -6.26 16.10 -8.71
C VAL A 12 -4.83 15.74 -8.31
N ALA A 13 -4.11 16.63 -7.64
CA ALA A 13 -2.78 16.34 -7.11
C ALA A 13 -2.84 15.21 -6.06
N ASP A 14 -3.80 15.24 -5.13
CA ASP A 14 -4.01 14.18 -4.14
C ASP A 14 -4.34 12.83 -4.78
N LEU A 15 -5.15 12.86 -5.86
CA LEU A 15 -5.49 11.65 -6.61
C LEU A 15 -4.27 11.06 -7.33
N LEU A 16 -3.48 11.90 -7.99
CA LEU A 16 -2.24 11.47 -8.66
C LEU A 16 -1.16 11.01 -7.66
N ASP A 17 -1.08 11.60 -6.46
CA ASP A 17 -0.20 11.08 -5.39
C ASP A 17 -0.66 9.70 -4.91
N SER A 18 -1.96 9.52 -4.74
CA SER A 18 -2.54 8.22 -4.37
C SER A 18 -2.23 7.13 -5.41
N TYR A 19 -2.31 7.45 -6.70
CA TYR A 19 -1.94 6.51 -7.76
C TYR A 19 -0.49 6.07 -7.70
N GLN A 20 0.43 6.95 -7.29
CA GLN A 20 1.85 6.57 -7.14
C GLN A 20 2.08 5.48 -6.08
N ILE A 21 1.15 5.31 -5.13
CA ILE A 21 1.21 4.27 -4.10
C ILE A 21 0.42 3.02 -4.51
N TYR A 22 -0.81 3.19 -5.00
CA TYR A 22 -1.78 2.09 -5.16
C TYR A 22 -1.94 1.58 -6.60
N ARG A 23 -1.54 2.38 -7.60
CA ARG A 23 -1.65 2.07 -9.04
C ARG A 23 -0.43 2.55 -9.85
N PRO A 24 0.81 2.34 -9.39
CA PRO A 24 1.99 2.84 -10.11
C PRO A 24 2.16 2.22 -11.51
N GLU A 25 1.66 0.99 -11.72
CA GLU A 25 1.69 0.32 -13.03
C GLU A 25 0.79 1.03 -14.05
N MET A 26 -0.34 1.59 -13.60
CA MET A 26 -1.23 2.42 -14.42
C MET A 26 -0.53 3.71 -14.86
N LEU A 27 0.18 4.37 -13.93
CA LEU A 27 0.94 5.59 -14.27
C LEU A 27 2.05 5.31 -15.28
N ALA A 28 2.72 4.15 -15.16
CA ALA A 28 3.72 3.72 -16.13
C ALA A 28 3.10 3.46 -17.51
N ALA A 29 1.93 2.83 -17.59
CA ALA A 29 1.21 2.64 -18.85
C ALA A 29 0.83 3.99 -19.50
N TRP A 30 0.36 4.95 -18.70
CA TRP A 30 0.02 6.29 -19.20
C TRP A 30 1.24 7.07 -19.73
N GLU A 31 2.40 6.92 -19.08
CA GLU A 31 3.69 7.47 -19.56
C GLU A 31 4.06 6.89 -20.94
N ASP A 32 3.78 5.61 -21.17
CA ASP A 32 4.00 4.93 -22.46
C ASP A 32 2.93 5.23 -23.51
N GLY A 33 1.93 6.07 -23.20
CA GLY A 33 0.82 6.36 -24.09
C GLY A 33 -0.20 5.23 -24.23
N ARG A 34 -0.19 4.24 -23.32
CA ARG A 34 -1.09 3.08 -23.34
C ARG A 34 -2.23 3.26 -22.34
N PRO A 35 -3.46 2.82 -22.66
CA PRO A 35 -4.54 2.73 -21.68
C PRO A 35 -4.24 1.62 -20.67
N TRP A 36 -4.82 1.73 -19.48
CA TRP A 36 -4.72 0.72 -18.44
C TRP A 36 -5.99 -0.13 -18.40
N GLU A 37 -5.85 -1.44 -18.59
CA GLU A 37 -6.99 -2.39 -18.71
C GLU A 37 -8.03 -2.23 -17.59
N GLY A 38 -7.60 -1.97 -16.35
CA GLY A 38 -8.49 -1.82 -15.20
C GLY A 38 -9.38 -0.57 -15.21
N VAL A 39 -9.10 0.42 -16.06
CA VAL A 39 -9.92 1.63 -16.25
C VAL A 39 -10.15 1.96 -17.72
N ALA A 40 -9.82 1.04 -18.62
CA ALA A 40 -9.91 1.25 -20.05
C ALA A 40 -11.35 1.58 -20.46
N GLY A 41 -11.53 2.69 -21.17
CA GLY A 41 -12.84 3.19 -21.57
C GLY A 41 -13.56 4.02 -20.50
N HIS A 42 -12.96 4.24 -19.33
CA HIS A 42 -13.47 5.22 -18.38
C HIS A 42 -13.28 6.63 -18.95
N PRO A 43 -14.32 7.50 -18.93
CA PRO A 43 -14.26 8.82 -19.57
C PRO A 43 -13.15 9.72 -19.00
N ASP A 44 -12.79 9.50 -17.73
CA ASP A 44 -11.74 10.28 -17.09
C ASP A 44 -10.31 9.83 -17.37
N GLU A 45 -10.10 8.62 -17.92
CA GLU A 45 -8.75 8.11 -18.13
C GLU A 45 -7.94 9.01 -19.08
N ALA A 46 -8.56 9.42 -20.20
CA ALA A 46 -7.88 10.15 -21.25
C ALA A 46 -7.29 11.48 -20.76
N TRP A 47 -8.05 12.26 -19.99
CA TRP A 47 -7.56 13.55 -19.49
C TRP A 47 -6.59 13.38 -18.32
N GLN A 48 -6.76 12.36 -17.47
CA GLN A 48 -5.84 12.10 -16.37
C GLN A 48 -4.46 11.63 -16.88
N ALA A 49 -4.44 10.72 -17.85
CA ALA A 49 -3.22 10.24 -18.48
C ALA A 49 -2.46 11.38 -19.18
N GLU A 50 -3.18 12.23 -19.92
CA GLU A 50 -2.60 13.40 -20.57
C GLU A 50 -2.04 14.41 -19.56
N LEU A 51 -2.80 14.70 -18.50
CA LEU A 51 -2.34 15.59 -17.43
C LEU A 51 -1.09 15.03 -16.75
N TRP A 52 -1.06 13.74 -16.46
CA TRP A 52 0.11 13.07 -15.88
C TRP A 52 1.34 13.25 -16.77
N ARG A 53 1.23 12.98 -18.09
CA ARG A 53 2.34 13.16 -19.02
C ARG A 53 2.85 14.60 -19.07
N ARG A 54 1.96 15.60 -19.05
CA ARG A 54 2.36 17.02 -19.00
C ARG A 54 3.10 17.35 -17.71
N LEU A 55 2.57 16.92 -16.57
CA LEU A 55 3.25 17.11 -15.28
C LEU A 55 4.63 16.43 -15.27
N ARG A 56 4.77 15.26 -15.90
CA ARG A 56 6.06 14.57 -16.01
C ARG A 56 7.05 15.28 -16.93
N ALA A 57 6.58 15.98 -17.96
CA ALA A 57 7.42 16.81 -18.81
C ALA A 57 7.93 18.07 -18.07
N ASP A 58 7.10 18.66 -17.21
CA ASP A 58 7.44 19.88 -16.48
C ASP A 58 8.24 19.63 -15.19
N ILE A 59 8.10 18.45 -14.59
CA ILE A 59 8.75 18.10 -13.31
C ILE A 59 9.91 17.13 -13.57
N ALA A 60 11.13 17.68 -13.60
CA ALA A 60 12.36 16.92 -13.80
C ALA A 60 12.60 15.84 -12.73
N ALA A 61 12.13 16.05 -11.50
CA ALA A 61 12.32 15.07 -10.42
C ALA A 61 11.50 13.79 -10.68
N PRO A 62 12.08 12.59 -10.45
CA PRO A 62 11.36 11.33 -10.65
C PRO A 62 10.13 11.24 -9.74
N PRO A 63 9.02 10.64 -10.20
CA PRO A 63 7.83 10.49 -9.39
C PRO A 63 8.13 9.58 -8.20
N ARG A 64 7.31 9.68 -7.15
CA ARG A 64 7.45 8.93 -5.91
C ARG A 64 7.48 7.42 -6.17
N SER A 65 6.66 6.92 -7.09
CA SER A 65 6.64 5.51 -7.52
C SER A 65 8.02 5.04 -8.00
N ARG A 66 8.64 5.76 -8.94
CA ARG A 66 9.99 5.45 -9.47
C ARG A 66 11.08 5.58 -8.41
N ARG A 67 11.00 6.60 -7.55
CA ARG A 67 11.93 6.77 -6.42
C ARG A 67 11.85 5.59 -5.45
N HIS A 68 10.64 5.11 -5.18
CA HIS A 68 10.42 3.95 -4.33
C HIS A 68 11.00 2.67 -4.96
N GLU A 69 10.78 2.45 -6.25
CA GLU A 69 11.37 1.31 -6.98
C GLU A 69 12.90 1.34 -6.97
N ALA A 70 13.49 2.51 -7.25
CA ALA A 70 14.93 2.69 -7.20
C ALA A 70 15.50 2.45 -5.79
N LEU A 71 14.79 2.90 -4.74
CA LEU A 71 15.15 2.64 -3.36
C LEU A 71 15.13 1.15 -3.03
N LEU A 72 14.06 0.44 -3.38
CA LEU A 72 13.98 -1.01 -3.17
C LEU A 72 15.09 -1.76 -3.90
N ALA A 73 15.35 -1.42 -5.15
CA ALA A 73 16.41 -2.03 -5.95
C ALA A 73 17.79 -1.80 -5.31
N ARG A 74 18.06 -0.58 -4.84
CA ARG A 74 19.31 -0.24 -4.15
C ARG A 74 19.44 -0.98 -2.82
N LEU A 75 18.39 -1.02 -2.00
CA LEU A 75 18.41 -1.75 -0.73
C LEU A 75 18.70 -3.23 -0.96
N ARG A 76 18.03 -3.87 -1.92
CA ARG A 76 18.24 -5.30 -2.22
C ARG A 76 19.65 -5.60 -2.73
N ARG A 77 20.26 -4.69 -3.49
CA ARG A 77 21.58 -4.90 -4.10
C ARG A 77 22.73 -4.49 -3.18
N ASP A 78 22.68 -3.28 -2.64
CA ASP A 78 23.79 -2.64 -1.95
C ASP A 78 23.58 -2.60 -0.43
N GLY A 79 22.37 -2.91 0.03
CA GLY A 79 21.96 -2.66 1.41
C GLY A 79 21.80 -1.17 1.71
N PRO A 80 21.55 -0.83 2.98
CA PRO A 80 21.50 0.55 3.41
C PRO A 80 22.87 1.25 3.41
N PRO A 81 22.90 2.58 3.58
CA PRO A 81 24.15 3.33 3.72
C PRO A 81 25.06 2.74 4.80
N ARG A 82 26.37 2.70 4.52
CA ARG A 82 27.37 2.22 5.48
C ARG A 82 27.25 2.99 6.80
N GLY A 83 27.32 2.26 7.91
CA GLY A 83 27.23 2.83 9.25
C GLY A 83 25.80 3.09 9.74
N TRP A 84 24.76 2.77 8.94
CA TRP A 84 23.38 2.88 9.42
C TRP A 84 23.09 1.79 10.46
N ARG A 85 22.91 2.21 11.72
CA ARG A 85 22.59 1.34 12.86
C ARG A 85 21.21 1.63 13.43
N ALA A 86 20.25 1.95 12.58
CA ALA A 86 18.88 2.20 13.01
C ALA A 86 18.13 0.88 13.24
N ARG A 87 17.15 0.96 14.14
CA ARG A 87 16.05 -0.01 14.25
C ARG A 87 14.78 0.72 13.83
N ILE A 88 13.95 0.06 13.05
CA ILE A 88 12.71 0.67 12.55
C ILE A 88 11.55 0.04 13.30
N ALA A 89 10.66 0.90 13.80
CA ALA A 89 9.42 0.48 14.39
C ALA A 89 8.21 1.15 13.74
N VAL A 90 7.30 0.34 13.20
CA VAL A 90 6.08 0.79 12.53
C VAL A 90 4.89 0.39 13.37
N LEU A 91 4.22 1.38 13.98
CA LEU A 91 2.91 1.19 14.58
C LEU A 91 1.85 1.46 13.51
N ALA A 92 1.23 0.42 13.00
CA ALA A 92 0.17 0.52 12.01
C ALA A 92 -1.20 0.38 12.68
N THR A 93 -1.91 1.50 12.72
CA THR A 93 -3.29 1.63 13.21
C THR A 93 -4.33 1.16 12.18
N GLY A 94 -3.87 0.70 11.02
CA GLY A 94 -4.69 0.22 9.92
C GLY A 94 -3.84 -0.50 8.88
N VAL A 95 -4.41 -0.66 7.69
CA VAL A 95 -3.76 -1.34 6.55
C VAL A 95 -2.56 -0.54 6.05
N LEU A 96 -1.36 -1.12 6.09
CA LEU A 96 -0.19 -0.53 5.43
C LEU A 96 -0.28 -0.73 3.91
N PRO A 97 -0.02 0.30 3.09
CA PRO A 97 0.01 0.12 1.65
C PRO A 97 1.08 -0.93 1.25
N PRO A 98 0.83 -1.76 0.22
CA PRO A 98 1.75 -2.85 -0.16
C PRO A 98 3.21 -2.41 -0.36
N ARG A 99 3.40 -1.24 -0.98
CA ARG A 99 4.72 -0.63 -1.21
C ARG A 99 5.48 -0.34 0.11
N PHE A 100 4.78 0.05 1.17
CA PHE A 100 5.41 0.24 2.49
C PHE A 100 5.84 -1.09 3.12
N VAL A 101 5.05 -2.14 2.93
CA VAL A 101 5.40 -3.50 3.38
C VAL A 101 6.65 -4.00 2.63
N GLU A 102 6.70 -3.83 1.31
CA GLU A 102 7.88 -4.18 0.51
C GLU A 102 9.16 -3.45 0.95
N LEU A 103 9.03 -2.17 1.35
CA LEU A 103 10.15 -1.41 1.89
C LEU A 103 10.59 -1.94 3.25
N CYS A 104 9.64 -2.24 4.14
CA CYS A 104 9.94 -2.84 5.44
C CYS A 104 10.65 -4.19 5.27
N GLU A 105 10.18 -5.02 4.33
CA GLU A 105 10.81 -6.30 4.00
C GLU A 105 12.21 -6.12 3.44
N ALA A 106 12.43 -5.21 2.49
CA ALA A 106 13.76 -4.91 1.95
C ALA A 106 14.72 -4.46 3.06
N LEU A 107 14.24 -3.66 4.02
CA LEU A 107 15.03 -3.19 5.15
C LEU A 107 15.30 -4.30 6.18
N ALA A 108 14.34 -5.19 6.41
CA ALA A 108 14.44 -6.29 7.38
C ALA A 108 15.59 -7.25 7.06
N HIS A 109 16.04 -7.33 5.81
CA HIS A 109 17.22 -8.10 5.41
C HIS A 109 18.54 -7.53 5.96
N HIS A 110 18.54 -6.27 6.41
CA HIS A 110 19.77 -5.56 6.81
C HIS A 110 19.73 -5.02 8.23
N LEU A 111 18.54 -4.75 8.79
CA LEU A 111 18.38 -4.19 10.11
C LEU A 111 17.09 -4.67 10.79
N PRO A 112 16.98 -4.55 12.12
CA PRO A 112 15.77 -4.93 12.83
C PRO A 112 14.59 -4.01 12.47
N VAL A 113 13.57 -4.59 11.83
CA VAL A 113 12.30 -3.93 11.51
C VAL A 113 11.18 -4.63 12.26
N GLY A 114 10.44 -3.89 13.08
CA GLY A 114 9.23 -4.37 13.73
C GLY A 114 7.99 -3.67 13.17
N ILE A 115 6.93 -4.44 12.93
CA ILE A 115 5.61 -3.91 12.58
C ILE A 115 4.62 -4.35 13.67
N TRP A 116 4.03 -3.38 14.35
CA TRP A 116 2.99 -3.59 15.35
C TRP A 116 1.65 -3.23 14.76
N LEU A 117 0.70 -4.14 14.89
CA LEU A 117 -0.61 -4.04 14.27
C LEU A 117 -1.68 -4.06 15.33
N THR A 118 -2.61 -3.10 15.24
CA THR A 118 -3.79 -3.08 16.09
C THR A 118 -4.76 -4.15 15.60
N SER A 119 -4.95 -5.19 16.39
CA SER A 119 -5.91 -6.23 16.09
C SER A 119 -7.16 -6.13 16.98
N PRO A 120 -8.36 -6.30 16.40
CA PRO A 120 -9.60 -6.39 17.17
C PRO A 120 -9.77 -7.73 17.89
N LEU A 121 -8.96 -8.75 17.55
CA LEU A 121 -9.04 -10.11 18.09
C LEU A 121 -7.64 -10.62 18.47
N PRO A 122 -7.51 -11.43 19.54
CA PRO A 122 -6.23 -12.03 19.93
C PRO A 122 -5.77 -13.15 18.98
N GLN A 123 -6.66 -13.70 18.16
CA GLN A 123 -6.39 -14.74 17.16
C GLN A 123 -6.33 -14.19 15.74
N PRO A 124 -5.64 -14.87 14.79
CA PRO A 124 -5.70 -14.55 13.37
C PRO A 124 -7.13 -14.46 12.84
N TRP A 125 -7.43 -13.40 12.09
CA TRP A 125 -8.79 -13.08 11.65
C TRP A 125 -8.90 -12.69 10.17
N GLY A 126 -7.82 -12.85 9.40
CA GLY A 126 -7.82 -12.63 7.94
C GLY A 126 -8.79 -13.55 7.19
N ASP A 127 -9.10 -14.71 7.75
CA ASP A 127 -9.99 -15.72 7.15
C ASP A 127 -11.43 -15.68 7.64
N VAL A 128 -11.78 -14.75 8.53
CA VAL A 128 -13.15 -14.55 9.00
C VAL A 128 -14.07 -14.24 7.81
N ARG A 129 -15.18 -14.98 7.70
CA ARG A 129 -16.16 -14.83 6.62
C ARG A 129 -17.52 -14.44 7.17
N SER A 130 -18.17 -13.47 6.53
CA SER A 130 -19.51 -13.04 6.89
C SER A 130 -20.57 -14.03 6.37
N PRO A 131 -21.78 -14.04 6.97
CA PRO A 131 -22.90 -14.81 6.45
C PRO A 131 -23.23 -14.51 4.97
N ARG A 132 -22.98 -13.28 4.51
CA ARG A 132 -23.14 -12.92 3.09
C ARG A 132 -22.09 -13.56 2.17
N GLU A 133 -20.89 -13.83 2.68
CA GLU A 133 -19.78 -14.38 1.90
C GLU A 133 -19.79 -15.91 1.88
N ALA A 134 -20.22 -16.55 2.97
CA ALA A 134 -20.05 -18.00 3.17
C ALA A 134 -21.34 -18.74 3.64
N GLY A 135 -22.45 -18.03 3.83
CA GLY A 135 -23.71 -18.66 4.25
C GLY A 135 -23.55 -19.43 5.56
N ALA A 136 -23.84 -20.73 5.53
CA ALA A 136 -23.70 -21.64 6.66
C ALA A 136 -22.25 -21.87 7.10
N GLU A 137 -21.26 -21.58 6.25
CA GLU A 137 -19.83 -21.70 6.54
C GLU A 137 -19.22 -20.39 7.09
N ALA A 138 -20.06 -19.44 7.53
CA ALA A 138 -19.56 -18.22 8.18
C ALA A 138 -18.79 -18.55 9.46
N THR A 139 -17.66 -17.88 9.67
CA THR A 139 -16.76 -18.13 10.79
C THR A 139 -16.38 -16.83 11.49
N GLY A 140 -16.14 -16.90 12.81
CA GLY A 140 -15.66 -15.77 13.60
C GLY A 140 -16.72 -14.75 14.02
N HIS A 141 -16.28 -13.61 14.55
CA HIS A 141 -17.16 -12.60 15.12
C HIS A 141 -17.90 -11.80 14.02
N PRO A 142 -19.25 -11.67 14.04
CA PRO A 142 -20.02 -11.05 12.96
C PRO A 142 -19.61 -9.60 12.63
N LEU A 143 -19.25 -8.80 13.64
CA LEU A 143 -18.80 -7.42 13.41
C LEU A 143 -17.42 -7.36 12.71
N VAL A 144 -16.52 -8.29 13.01
CA VAL A 144 -15.22 -8.37 12.33
C VAL A 144 -15.43 -8.82 10.89
N ALA A 145 -16.40 -9.71 10.66
CA ALA A 145 -16.80 -10.16 9.33
C ALA A 145 -17.47 -9.06 8.48
N SER A 146 -18.24 -8.16 9.08
CA SER A 146 -18.92 -7.08 8.34
C SER A 146 -18.06 -5.82 8.20
N LEU A 147 -17.43 -5.35 9.28
CA LEU A 147 -16.68 -4.09 9.33
C LEU A 147 -15.20 -4.25 8.95
N GLY A 148 -14.64 -5.45 9.12
CA GLY A 148 -13.21 -5.71 8.90
C GLY A 148 -12.80 -5.97 7.46
N ARG A 149 -13.70 -5.88 6.46
CA ARG A 149 -13.46 -6.40 5.09
C ARG A 149 -12.12 -5.95 4.48
N GLN A 150 -11.82 -4.66 4.52
CA GLN A 150 -10.59 -4.12 3.96
C GLN A 150 -9.34 -4.62 4.69
N ALA A 151 -9.41 -4.67 6.02
CA ALA A 151 -8.31 -5.12 6.85
C ALA A 151 -8.10 -6.64 6.78
N ARG A 152 -9.16 -7.45 6.66
CA ARG A 152 -9.06 -8.92 6.53
C ARG A 152 -8.17 -9.35 5.37
N GLY A 153 -8.44 -8.79 4.18
CA GLY A 153 -7.65 -9.11 2.98
C GLY A 153 -6.18 -8.75 3.16
N TRP A 154 -5.91 -7.63 3.83
CA TRP A 154 -4.55 -7.20 4.13
C TRP A 154 -3.86 -8.09 5.18
N PHE A 155 -4.52 -8.43 6.28
CA PHE A 155 -3.99 -9.33 7.31
C PHE A 155 -3.72 -10.74 6.76
N ARG A 156 -4.54 -11.22 5.81
CA ARG A 156 -4.28 -12.46 5.08
C ARG A 156 -3.06 -12.33 4.18
N ALA A 157 -2.98 -11.28 3.37
CA ALA A 157 -1.83 -11.06 2.49
C ALA A 157 -0.51 -10.87 3.26
N ILE A 158 -0.58 -10.29 4.46
CA ILE A 158 0.53 -10.22 5.42
C ILE A 158 0.57 -11.45 6.35
N GLY A 159 -0.22 -12.50 6.12
CA GLY A 159 -0.13 -13.83 6.75
C GLY A 159 0.51 -14.97 5.89
N ASP A 160 0.55 -14.83 4.56
CA ASP A 160 1.30 -15.70 3.61
C ASP A 160 2.75 -15.34 3.11
N ARG A 161 3.28 -14.10 3.11
CA ARG A 161 4.66 -13.77 2.68
C ARG A 161 5.80 -14.32 3.58
N PRO A 162 6.96 -14.65 2.97
CA PRO A 162 8.03 -15.39 3.65
C PRO A 162 8.77 -14.61 4.75
N ALA A 163 8.91 -13.30 4.60
CA ALA A 163 9.77 -12.47 5.48
C ALA A 163 9.31 -12.45 6.95
N TRP A 164 8.07 -12.85 7.22
CA TRP A 164 7.47 -12.85 8.55
C TRP A 164 6.71 -14.17 8.81
N ALA A 165 6.86 -15.17 7.93
CA ALA A 165 6.40 -16.54 8.14
C ALA A 165 7.01 -17.19 9.40
N ALA A 166 8.13 -16.64 9.91
CA ALA A 166 8.83 -17.10 11.11
C ALA A 166 8.14 -16.78 12.44
N GLY A 167 6.92 -16.21 12.43
CA GLY A 167 6.05 -16.21 13.59
C GLY A 167 5.53 -14.82 13.95
N TRP A 168 4.23 -14.64 13.72
CA TRP A 168 3.46 -13.56 14.32
C TRP A 168 3.53 -13.66 15.84
N GLN A 169 4.14 -12.67 16.48
CA GLN A 169 4.04 -12.52 17.93
C GLN A 169 2.83 -11.65 18.24
N TRP A 170 1.73 -12.32 18.58
CA TRP A 170 0.56 -11.69 19.17
C TRP A 170 0.93 -11.24 20.57
N LEU A 171 1.19 -9.94 20.73
CA LEU A 171 1.36 -9.38 22.06
C LEU A 171 0.01 -9.48 22.77
N PRO A 172 -0.05 -10.08 23.97
CA PRO A 172 -1.28 -10.08 24.74
C PRO A 172 -1.70 -8.63 24.97
N SER A 173 -3.01 -8.38 24.83
CA SER A 173 -3.58 -7.11 25.29
C SER A 173 -3.20 -6.95 26.77
N PRO A 174 -2.63 -5.83 27.21
CA PRO A 174 -2.36 -5.58 28.64
C PRO A 174 -3.65 -5.34 29.46
N LEU A 175 -4.81 -5.77 28.94
CA LEU A 175 -6.13 -5.63 29.56
C LEU A 175 -6.67 -7.02 29.93
#